data_AF-A0A0B1TB35-F1
#
_entry.id   AF-A0A0B1TB35-F1
#
_cell.length_a   1.000
_cell.length_b   1.000
_cell.length_c   1.000
_cell.angle_alpha   90.00
_cell.angle_beta   90.00
_cell.angle_gamma   90.00
#
_symmetry.space_group_name_H-M   'P 1'
#
loop_
_entity.id
_entity.type
_entity.pdbx_description
1 polymer ?
#
loop_
_entity_poly.entity_id
_entity_poly.type
_entity_poly.pdbx_seq_one_letter_code
_entity_poly.pdbx_strand_id
1 'polypeptide(L)'
;MRNELNIRENKRITPNNPEEYKAYKTAVDFFQESVNASADPCTDFFQYACGKYDKPVSFSVARAKILEDMVDQLIHTLQKSEALRKAKLFTDACVEATKDSSENQRILETNNYLLPRVNKLTEFLGTNFTYIFGGEVTSRPNSMQLANALGYMSFDQGIDTLVTPGIDTNWPEPTKGYFLFLDQNTAYMGKAYYDVKAFKTIKENYVNSSTEIVATFARAQKISIDKAKLKENIRGLIEFEQMIALNYSSDDETRRVFKRSWNPQSIAGLKNYSFVDWTTYLKHPEQYKKMNNDYGTWDQTKLVNYLFMRLILSNAQYLPSYADSFKEMPEEPIVLGRKRRPYFRFERSNNLKEIRTNCVGLANRLMQYATGRVYIDYEYPNDDKKKLIREKVGGMMQNVIHSFQGMLDSLDWMTEETKKEAHQKTLGIGA
;
A
#
# COMPACT_ATOMS: atom_id res chain seq x y z
N MET A 1 -36.20 12.83 -38.67
CA MET A 1 -35.31 12.10 -39.61
C MET A 1 -34.36 11.25 -38.79
N ARG A 2 -33.89 10.10 -39.29
CA ARG A 2 -32.72 9.41 -38.71
C ARG A 2 -31.47 10.09 -39.28
N ASN A 3 -30.53 10.48 -38.43
CA ASN A 3 -29.21 10.91 -38.91
C ASN A 3 -28.36 9.67 -39.26
N GLU A 4 -27.21 9.88 -39.89
CA GLU A 4 -26.31 8.79 -40.34
C GLU A 4 -25.82 7.90 -39.19
N LEU A 5 -25.75 8.44 -37.97
CA LEU A 5 -25.38 7.71 -36.75
C LEU A 5 -26.56 6.94 -36.12
N ASN A 6 -27.78 7.10 -36.65
CA ASN A 6 -29.03 6.56 -36.12
C ASN A 6 -29.36 7.00 -34.67
N ILE A 7 -28.76 8.11 -34.23
CA ILE A 7 -28.96 8.75 -32.92
C ILE A 7 -30.09 9.78 -33.05
N ARG A 8 -30.97 9.91 -32.05
CA ARG A 8 -31.96 11.00 -32.03
C ARG A 8 -31.24 12.35 -31.94
N GLU A 9 -31.70 13.36 -32.67
CA GLU A 9 -31.23 14.73 -32.44
C GLU A 9 -31.60 15.14 -31.00
N ASN A 10 -30.57 15.33 -30.16
CA ASN A 10 -30.76 15.78 -28.80
C ASN A 10 -31.19 17.25 -28.79
N LYS A 11 -32.07 17.62 -27.83
CA LYS A 11 -32.45 19.02 -27.62
C LYS A 11 -31.19 19.85 -27.38
N ARG A 12 -31.03 20.96 -28.11
CA ARG A 12 -29.93 21.91 -27.86
C ARG A 12 -30.11 22.52 -26.48
N ILE A 13 -29.07 22.42 -25.66
CA ILE A 13 -29.04 23.00 -24.32
C ILE A 13 -28.66 24.47 -24.47
N THR A 14 -29.52 25.34 -23.94
CA THR A 14 -29.40 26.79 -24.12
C THR A 14 -28.94 27.47 -22.84
N PRO A 15 -28.26 28.62 -22.90
CA PRO A 15 -27.90 29.40 -21.72
C PRO A 15 -29.09 29.86 -20.86
N ASN A 16 -30.33 29.71 -21.36
CA ASN A 16 -31.57 30.07 -20.66
C ASN A 16 -31.81 29.25 -19.38
N ASN A 17 -31.14 28.09 -19.23
CA ASN A 17 -31.00 27.40 -17.95
C ASN A 17 -29.50 27.41 -17.54
N PRO A 18 -29.04 28.41 -16.77
CA PRO A 18 -27.61 28.60 -16.51
C PRO A 18 -26.94 27.44 -15.78
N GLU A 19 -27.65 26.77 -14.85
CA GLU A 19 -27.09 25.63 -14.11
C GLU A 19 -26.90 24.40 -15.00
N GLU A 20 -27.93 24.05 -15.77
CA GLU A 20 -27.88 22.93 -16.72
C GLU A 20 -26.83 23.19 -17.81
N TYR A 21 -26.84 24.39 -18.41
CA TYR A 21 -25.86 24.77 -19.42
C TYR A 21 -24.42 24.71 -18.87
N LYS A 22 -24.19 25.17 -17.65
CA LYS A 22 -22.87 25.08 -16.99
C LYS A 22 -22.46 23.63 -16.75
N ALA A 23 -23.37 22.78 -16.24
CA ALA A 23 -23.08 21.37 -15.97
C ALA A 23 -22.73 20.59 -17.25
N TYR A 24 -23.51 20.77 -18.32
CA TYR A 24 -23.23 20.15 -19.61
C TYR A 24 -21.96 20.71 -20.25
N LYS A 25 -21.71 22.02 -20.16
CA LYS A 25 -20.44 22.59 -20.63
C LYS A 25 -19.24 21.97 -19.90
N THR A 26 -19.28 21.84 -18.56
CA THR A 26 -18.21 21.18 -17.79
C THR A 26 -17.96 19.74 -18.24
N ALA A 27 -19.01 18.98 -18.57
CA ALA A 27 -18.85 17.63 -19.10
C ALA A 27 -18.26 17.62 -20.53
N VAL A 28 -18.69 18.53 -21.40
CA VAL A 28 -18.15 18.67 -22.76
C VAL A 28 -16.68 19.07 -22.73
N ASP A 29 -16.32 20.09 -21.95
CA ASP A 29 -14.94 20.56 -21.79
C ASP A 29 -14.03 19.39 -21.33
N PHE A 30 -14.46 18.61 -20.32
CA PHE A 30 -13.74 17.42 -19.83
C PHE A 30 -13.49 16.34 -20.91
N PHE A 31 -14.50 16.01 -21.73
CA PHE A 31 -14.33 15.02 -22.79
C PHE A 31 -13.50 15.55 -23.97
N GLN A 32 -13.63 16.84 -24.31
CA GLN A 32 -12.90 17.46 -25.44
C GLN A 32 -11.39 17.46 -25.25
N GLU A 33 -10.90 17.54 -24.01
CA GLU A 33 -9.46 17.39 -23.69
C GLU A 33 -8.91 16.00 -24.00
N SER A 34 -9.75 14.96 -24.01
CA SER A 34 -9.33 13.55 -24.19
C SER A 34 -9.53 13.04 -25.62
N VAL A 35 -10.61 13.45 -26.28
CA VAL A 35 -11.11 12.82 -27.51
C VAL A 35 -10.30 13.19 -28.76
N ASN A 36 -9.75 12.15 -29.40
CA ASN A 36 -9.16 12.23 -30.73
C ASN A 36 -10.17 11.84 -31.82
N ALA A 37 -11.00 12.80 -32.23
CA ALA A 37 -11.97 12.62 -33.32
C ALA A 37 -11.35 12.28 -34.71
N SER A 38 -10.02 12.30 -34.85
CA SER A 38 -9.32 11.83 -36.06
C SER A 38 -9.00 10.33 -36.05
N ALA A 39 -9.13 9.65 -34.91
CA ALA A 39 -9.02 8.20 -34.81
C ALA A 39 -10.41 7.55 -35.01
N ASP A 40 -10.46 6.42 -35.70
CA ASP A 40 -11.71 5.69 -35.90
C ASP A 40 -12.10 4.91 -34.63
N PRO A 41 -13.24 5.22 -33.97
CA PRO A 41 -13.70 4.50 -32.77
C PRO A 41 -14.01 3.02 -33.02
N CYS A 42 -14.29 2.62 -34.27
CA CYS A 42 -14.53 1.22 -34.64
C CYS A 42 -13.22 0.41 -34.77
N THR A 43 -12.08 1.08 -34.97
CA THR A 43 -10.76 0.45 -35.10
C THR A 43 -9.97 0.54 -33.80
N ASP A 44 -9.90 1.72 -33.17
CA ASP A 44 -9.21 1.93 -31.89
C ASP A 44 -9.99 2.93 -31.03
N PHE A 45 -10.93 2.40 -30.23
CA PHE A 45 -11.72 3.20 -29.31
C PHE A 45 -10.88 3.86 -28.21
N PHE A 46 -9.72 3.30 -27.84
CA PHE A 46 -8.84 3.91 -26.86
C PHE A 46 -8.17 5.16 -27.43
N GLN A 47 -7.65 5.10 -28.65
CA GLN A 47 -7.12 6.28 -29.34
C GLN A 47 -8.21 7.31 -29.59
N TYR A 48 -9.42 6.91 -30.01
CA TYR A 48 -10.54 7.84 -30.15
C TYR A 48 -10.91 8.53 -28.82
N ALA A 49 -11.05 7.79 -27.72
CA ALA A 49 -11.52 8.33 -26.45
C ALA A 49 -10.44 9.08 -25.64
N CYS A 50 -9.18 8.65 -25.74
CA CYS A 50 -8.08 9.08 -24.87
C CYS A 50 -6.82 9.55 -25.61
N GLY A 51 -6.76 9.47 -26.94
CA GLY A 51 -5.53 9.72 -27.72
C GLY A 51 -4.99 11.15 -27.71
N LYS A 52 -5.72 12.12 -27.12
CA LYS A 52 -5.20 13.48 -26.83
C LYS A 52 -4.88 13.73 -25.36
N TYR A 53 -5.18 12.78 -24.47
CA TYR A 53 -5.10 13.00 -23.03
C TYR A 53 -3.64 13.10 -22.55
N ASP A 54 -3.22 14.32 -22.20
CA ASP A 54 -1.89 14.68 -21.72
C ASP A 54 -1.88 15.04 -20.21
N LYS A 55 -3.01 14.91 -19.52
CA LYS A 55 -3.21 15.34 -18.13
C LYS A 55 -2.88 14.24 -17.11
N PRO A 56 -2.58 14.59 -15.84
CA PRO A 56 -2.45 13.61 -14.77
C PRO A 56 -3.76 12.84 -14.52
N VAL A 57 -3.66 11.55 -14.23
CA VAL A 57 -4.81 10.66 -14.00
C VAL A 57 -5.80 11.26 -13.00
N SER A 58 -7.07 11.32 -13.41
CA SER A 58 -8.17 11.99 -12.67
C SER A 58 -8.27 11.63 -11.18
N PHE A 59 -8.05 10.37 -10.81
CA PHE A 59 -8.05 9.94 -9.41
C PHE A 59 -6.91 10.55 -8.57
N SER A 60 -5.76 10.85 -9.17
CA SER A 60 -4.66 11.53 -8.47
C SER A 60 -4.98 13.00 -8.24
N VAL A 61 -5.57 13.68 -9.23
CA VAL A 61 -6.06 15.06 -9.12
C VAL A 61 -7.14 15.16 -8.04
N ALA A 62 -8.12 14.25 -8.05
CA ALA A 62 -9.20 14.20 -7.06
C ALA A 62 -8.66 13.96 -5.64
N ARG A 63 -7.72 13.02 -5.45
CA ARG A 63 -7.07 12.78 -4.14
C ARG A 63 -6.29 13.99 -3.65
N ALA A 64 -5.54 14.66 -4.53
CA ALA A 64 -4.82 15.88 -4.16
C ALA A 64 -5.80 16.95 -3.68
N LYS A 65 -6.89 17.18 -4.41
CA LYS A 65 -7.93 18.16 -4.02
C LYS A 65 -8.58 17.82 -2.68
N ILE A 66 -8.95 16.56 -2.45
CA ILE A 66 -9.49 16.09 -1.15
C ILE A 66 -8.53 16.41 0.01
N LEU A 67 -7.21 16.23 -0.18
CA LEU A 67 -6.23 16.57 0.85
C LEU A 67 -6.12 18.08 1.09
N GLU A 68 -6.22 18.92 0.04
CA GLU A 68 -6.29 20.38 0.20
C GLU A 68 -7.54 20.82 0.98
N ASP A 69 -8.70 20.27 0.65
CA ASP A 69 -9.97 20.55 1.33
C ASP A 69 -9.90 20.18 2.83
N MET A 70 -9.24 19.06 3.13
CA MET A 70 -8.97 18.61 4.49
C MET A 70 -7.95 19.50 5.22
N VAL A 71 -6.94 20.05 4.54
CA VAL A 71 -6.01 21.04 5.11
C VAL A 71 -6.76 22.28 5.55
N ASP A 72 -7.58 22.86 4.66
CA ASP A 72 -8.36 24.07 4.96
C ASP A 72 -9.27 23.82 6.17
N GLN A 73 -9.99 22.70 6.19
CA GLN A 73 -10.91 22.37 7.28
C GLN A 73 -10.21 22.07 8.62
N LEU A 74 -9.02 21.44 8.61
CA LEU A 74 -8.21 21.18 9.83
C LEU A 74 -7.54 22.44 10.40
N ILE A 75 -7.45 23.52 9.63
CA ILE A 75 -6.99 24.82 10.12
C ILE A 75 -8.13 25.57 10.82
N HIS A 76 -9.35 25.50 10.29
CA HIS A 76 -10.47 26.32 10.74
C HIS A 76 -11.42 25.66 11.76
N THR A 77 -11.61 24.34 11.72
CA THR A 77 -12.67 23.67 12.51
C THR A 77 -12.09 22.75 13.59
N LEU A 78 -12.37 23.06 14.86
CA LEU A 78 -11.95 22.25 16.02
C LEU A 78 -13.05 22.02 17.06
N GLN A 79 -12.83 20.98 17.87
CA GLN A 79 -13.58 20.61 19.08
C GLN A 79 -14.95 19.92 18.92
N LYS A 80 -15.23 19.25 17.80
CA LYS A 80 -16.41 18.35 17.70
C LYS A 80 -16.19 16.93 18.28
N SER A 81 -14.95 16.43 18.37
CA SER A 81 -14.64 15.14 19.02
C SER A 81 -13.15 14.98 19.37
N GLU A 82 -12.84 14.01 20.24
CA GLU A 82 -11.45 13.68 20.59
C GLU A 82 -10.66 13.13 19.39
N ALA A 83 -11.31 12.36 18.51
CA ALA A 83 -10.67 11.82 17.31
C ALA A 83 -10.21 12.93 16.34
N LEU A 84 -11.04 13.95 16.14
CA LEU A 84 -10.69 15.12 15.34
C LEU A 84 -9.57 15.94 15.99
N ARG A 85 -9.59 16.09 17.33
CA ARG A 85 -8.50 16.72 18.09
C ARG A 85 -7.17 15.98 17.89
N LYS A 86 -7.16 14.64 17.96
CA LYS A 86 -5.96 13.81 17.69
C LYS A 86 -5.47 13.95 16.25
N ALA A 87 -6.38 13.95 15.27
CA ALA A 87 -6.04 14.15 13.85
C ALA A 87 -5.36 15.50 13.59
N LYS A 88 -5.88 16.59 14.19
CA LYS A 88 -5.20 17.90 14.10
C LYS A 88 -3.86 17.90 14.84
N LEU A 89 -3.81 17.46 16.10
CA LEU A 89 -2.56 17.50 16.89
C LEU A 89 -1.42 16.74 16.18
N PHE A 90 -1.72 15.60 15.57
CA PHE A 90 -0.76 14.88 14.73
C PHE A 90 -0.34 15.68 13.49
N THR A 91 -1.31 16.29 12.78
CA THR A 91 -1.05 17.11 11.59
C THR A 91 -0.16 18.32 11.92
N ASP A 92 -0.48 19.04 13.00
CA ASP A 92 0.29 20.20 13.46
C ASP A 92 1.70 19.79 13.89
N ALA A 93 1.85 18.70 14.65
CA ALA A 93 3.15 18.17 15.05
C ALA A 93 3.99 17.70 13.85
N CYS A 94 3.35 17.10 12.83
CA CYS A 94 4.01 16.75 11.57
C CYS A 94 4.51 17.99 10.82
N VAL A 95 3.67 19.02 10.68
CA VAL A 95 4.03 20.27 10.00
C VAL A 95 5.16 20.97 10.76
N GLU A 96 5.09 21.03 12.09
CA GLU A 96 6.15 21.62 12.91
C GLU A 96 7.48 20.89 12.74
N ALA A 97 7.46 19.55 12.73
CA ALA A 97 8.65 18.72 12.55
C ALA A 97 9.23 18.72 11.13
N THR A 98 8.51 19.23 10.11
CA THR A 98 8.92 19.15 8.69
C THR A 98 9.00 20.49 7.95
N LYS A 99 8.44 21.58 8.50
CA LYS A 99 8.43 22.91 7.85
C LYS A 99 9.83 23.52 7.68
N ASP A 100 10.78 23.14 8.53
CA ASP A 100 12.18 23.53 8.45
C ASP A 100 13.03 22.27 8.29
N SER A 101 13.70 22.17 7.15
CA SER A 101 14.55 21.00 6.83
C SER A 101 15.76 20.86 7.75
N SER A 102 16.27 21.96 8.29
CA SER A 102 17.43 21.99 9.19
C SER A 102 17.04 21.48 10.57
N GLU A 103 15.90 21.95 11.08
CA GLU A 103 15.33 21.46 12.35
C GLU A 103 14.89 19.99 12.23
N ASN A 104 14.29 19.60 11.10
CA ASN A 104 13.97 18.19 10.83
C ASN A 104 15.21 17.29 10.88
N GLN A 105 16.28 17.67 10.18
CA GLN A 105 17.56 16.94 10.22
C GLN A 105 18.11 16.88 11.65
N ARG A 106 18.13 18.01 12.38
CA ARG A 106 18.59 18.08 13.77
C ARG A 106 17.80 17.14 14.69
N ILE A 107 16.48 17.08 14.56
CA ILE A 107 15.62 16.17 15.34
C ILE A 107 15.99 14.71 15.04
N LEU A 108 16.14 14.34 13.76
CA LEU A 108 16.47 12.97 13.35
C LEU A 108 17.88 12.54 13.81
N GLU A 109 18.87 13.42 13.70
CA GLU A 109 20.24 13.19 14.20
C GLU A 109 20.28 13.08 15.72
N THR A 110 19.63 13.99 16.44
CA THR A 110 19.67 14.04 17.92
C THR A 110 18.98 12.83 18.54
N ASN A 111 17.83 12.41 18.01
CA ASN A 111 17.06 11.31 18.58
C ASN A 111 17.49 9.93 18.05
N ASN A 112 18.12 9.87 16.87
CA ASN A 112 18.67 8.65 16.26
C ASN A 112 17.72 7.44 16.35
N TYR A 113 16.45 7.64 15.97
CA TYR A 113 15.37 6.69 16.24
C TYR A 113 15.59 5.27 15.66
N LEU A 114 16.49 5.11 14.71
CA LEU A 114 16.83 3.81 14.10
C LEU A 114 17.82 2.99 14.93
N LEU A 115 18.79 3.59 15.63
CA LEU A 115 19.79 2.80 16.38
C LEU A 115 19.14 1.94 17.48
N PRO A 116 18.20 2.43 18.33
CA PRO A 116 17.51 1.58 19.30
C PRO A 116 16.78 0.40 18.65
N ARG A 117 16.23 0.57 17.44
CA ARG A 117 15.53 -0.49 16.70
C ARG A 117 16.50 -1.55 16.19
N VAL A 118 17.65 -1.13 15.68
CA VAL A 118 18.74 -2.01 15.23
C VAL A 118 19.35 -2.76 16.41
N ASN A 119 19.55 -2.10 17.55
CA ASN A 119 19.99 -2.76 18.78
C ASN A 119 18.97 -3.79 19.25
N LYS A 120 17.66 -3.48 19.20
CA LYS A 120 16.62 -4.43 19.62
C LYS A 120 16.54 -5.66 18.71
N LEU A 121 16.71 -5.50 17.40
CA LEU A 121 16.83 -6.63 16.48
C LEU A 121 18.13 -7.44 16.71
N THR A 122 19.23 -6.78 17.08
CA THR A 122 20.50 -7.43 17.46
C THR A 122 20.34 -8.32 18.69
N GLU A 123 19.62 -7.87 19.73
CA GLU A 123 19.30 -8.68 20.92
C GLU A 123 18.57 -9.98 20.54
N PHE A 124 17.58 -9.90 19.64
CA PHE A 124 16.79 -11.06 19.23
C PHE A 124 17.53 -12.03 18.31
N LEU A 125 18.35 -11.52 17.38
CA LEU A 125 19.14 -12.35 16.46
C LEU A 125 20.42 -12.91 17.11
N GLY A 126 20.93 -12.29 18.18
CA GLY A 126 22.22 -12.64 18.78
C GLY A 126 23.43 -12.24 17.92
N THR A 127 23.24 -11.40 16.90
CA THR A 127 24.30 -10.90 16.01
C THR A 127 23.91 -9.52 15.47
N ASN A 128 24.88 -8.63 15.32
CA ASN A 128 24.69 -7.25 14.88
C ASN A 128 24.55 -7.12 13.35
N PHE A 129 24.34 -5.90 12.86
CA PHE A 129 24.37 -5.62 11.43
C PHE A 129 25.81 -5.54 10.92
N THR A 130 26.41 -6.71 10.60
CA THR A 130 27.83 -6.84 10.29
C THR A 130 28.30 -6.00 9.09
N TYR A 131 27.41 -5.65 8.15
CA TYR A 131 27.75 -4.78 7.02
C TYR A 131 28.00 -3.32 7.40
N ILE A 132 27.61 -2.88 8.60
CA ILE A 132 27.88 -1.54 9.15
C ILE A 132 28.83 -1.60 10.34
N PHE A 133 28.59 -2.49 11.29
CA PHE A 133 29.36 -2.55 12.55
C PHE A 133 30.57 -3.50 12.50
N GLY A 134 30.78 -4.19 11.37
CA GLY A 134 31.81 -5.23 11.25
C GLY A 134 31.48 -6.49 12.08
N GLY A 135 32.45 -7.40 12.13
CA GLY A 135 32.27 -8.74 12.70
C GLY A 135 31.73 -9.75 11.68
N GLU A 136 31.45 -10.96 12.16
CA GLU A 136 31.02 -12.09 11.34
C GLU A 136 29.75 -12.72 11.91
N VAL A 137 28.88 -13.21 11.02
CA VAL A 137 27.73 -14.04 11.42
C VAL A 137 28.23 -15.46 11.61
N THR A 138 28.51 -15.85 12.85
CA THR A 138 29.11 -17.14 13.20
C THR A 138 28.12 -18.32 13.08
N SER A 139 26.83 -18.06 13.30
CA SER A 139 25.77 -19.05 13.16
C SER A 139 24.47 -18.42 12.66
N ARG A 140 23.61 -19.25 12.04
CA ARG A 140 22.24 -18.86 11.71
C ARG A 140 21.40 -18.72 12.99
N PRO A 141 20.50 -17.73 13.09
CA PRO A 141 19.54 -17.65 14.18
C PRO A 141 18.79 -18.97 14.38
N ASN A 142 18.68 -19.42 15.62
CA ASN A 142 17.85 -20.58 15.95
C ASN A 142 16.35 -20.23 15.84
N SER A 143 15.48 -21.24 15.91
CA SER A 143 14.03 -21.08 15.72
C SER A 143 13.38 -20.07 16.68
N MET A 144 13.89 -19.94 17.91
CA MET A 144 13.41 -18.99 18.92
C MET A 144 13.94 -17.57 18.67
N GLN A 145 15.22 -17.43 18.31
CA GLN A 145 15.82 -16.15 17.90
C GLN A 145 15.10 -15.58 16.68
N LEU A 146 14.86 -16.42 15.65
CA LEU A 146 14.11 -16.02 14.46
C LEU A 146 12.66 -15.69 14.80
N ALA A 147 11.99 -16.48 15.66
CA ALA A 147 10.62 -16.17 16.09
C ALA A 147 10.51 -14.81 16.79
N ASN A 148 11.42 -14.51 17.72
CA ASN A 148 11.47 -13.22 18.41
C ASN A 148 11.76 -12.06 17.44
N ALA A 149 12.74 -12.23 16.54
CA ALA A 149 13.10 -11.23 15.55
C ALA A 149 11.96 -10.93 14.56
N LEU A 150 11.33 -11.97 14.00
CA LEU A 150 10.16 -11.82 13.13
C LEU A 150 8.97 -11.23 13.89
N GLY A 151 8.77 -11.62 15.15
CA GLY A 151 7.71 -11.07 16.01
C GLY A 151 7.87 -9.56 16.21
N TYR A 152 9.05 -9.13 16.63
CA TYR A 152 9.42 -7.71 16.74
C TYR A 152 9.22 -6.95 15.41
N MET A 153 9.67 -7.52 14.29
CA MET A 153 9.50 -6.86 12.99
C MET A 153 8.02 -6.76 12.59
N SER A 154 7.24 -7.84 12.64
CA SER A 154 5.83 -7.87 12.21
C SER A 154 4.88 -7.10 13.14
N PHE A 155 5.04 -7.22 14.46
CA PHE A 155 4.08 -6.71 15.44
C PHE A 155 4.48 -5.34 16.00
N ASP A 156 5.76 -5.10 16.31
CA ASP A 156 6.21 -3.81 16.88
C ASP A 156 6.58 -2.80 15.80
N GLN A 157 7.20 -3.25 14.69
CA GLN A 157 7.63 -2.36 13.60
C GLN A 157 6.67 -2.34 12.39
N GLY A 158 5.74 -3.28 12.30
CA GLY A 158 4.83 -3.41 11.15
C GLY A 158 5.54 -3.77 9.84
N ILE A 159 6.62 -4.54 9.92
CA ILE A 159 7.48 -4.96 8.81
C ILE A 159 7.42 -6.48 8.69
N ASP A 160 6.59 -6.95 7.77
CA ASP A 160 6.54 -8.37 7.43
C ASP A 160 7.73 -8.73 6.51
N THR A 161 8.27 -9.94 6.68
CA THR A 161 9.47 -10.41 5.98
C THR A 161 9.32 -11.85 5.49
N LEU A 162 9.81 -12.85 6.23
CA LEU A 162 9.70 -14.26 5.83
C LEU A 162 8.26 -14.79 5.93
N VAL A 163 7.48 -14.20 6.82
CA VAL A 163 6.12 -14.60 7.18
C VAL A 163 5.27 -13.35 7.35
N THR A 164 4.01 -13.43 6.91
CA THR A 164 3.08 -12.29 6.87
C THR A 164 1.82 -12.61 7.68
N PRO A 165 1.72 -12.18 8.94
CA PRO A 165 0.56 -12.41 9.78
C PRO A 165 -0.57 -11.43 9.47
N GLY A 166 -1.81 -11.91 9.39
CA GLY A 166 -3.01 -11.09 9.20
C GLY A 166 -4.19 -11.61 10.01
N ILE A 167 -5.17 -10.75 10.28
CA ILE A 167 -6.46 -11.16 10.85
C ILE A 167 -7.53 -10.83 9.82
N ASP A 168 -8.38 -11.79 9.51
CA ASP A 168 -9.51 -11.60 8.61
C ASP A 168 -10.70 -12.48 9.04
N THR A 169 -11.85 -12.27 8.41
CA THR A 169 -13.06 -13.05 8.71
C THR A 169 -12.89 -14.55 8.45
N ASN A 170 -13.69 -15.37 9.11
CA ASN A 170 -13.88 -16.77 8.76
C ASN A 170 -14.47 -16.87 7.34
N TRP A 171 -13.67 -17.07 6.29
CA TRP A 171 -14.14 -16.90 4.91
C TRP A 171 -15.36 -17.76 4.52
N PRO A 172 -15.50 -19.03 4.93
CA PRO A 172 -16.73 -19.79 4.71
C PRO A 172 -17.96 -19.24 5.45
N GLU A 173 -17.76 -18.66 6.65
CA GLU A 173 -18.85 -18.18 7.51
C GLU A 173 -18.49 -16.84 8.18
N PRO A 174 -18.47 -15.70 7.44
CA PRO A 174 -17.82 -14.46 7.91
C PRO A 174 -18.42 -13.82 9.16
N THR A 175 -19.64 -14.20 9.55
CA THR A 175 -20.31 -13.79 10.79
C THR A 175 -19.84 -14.58 12.01
N LYS A 176 -19.20 -15.74 11.83
CA LYS A 176 -18.67 -16.61 12.89
C LYS A 176 -17.22 -16.26 13.23
N GLY A 177 -16.97 -14.97 13.46
CA GLY A 177 -15.70 -14.47 13.97
C GLY A 177 -14.54 -14.42 12.96
N TYR A 178 -13.33 -14.35 13.51
CA TYR A 178 -12.10 -14.06 12.79
C TYR A 178 -11.06 -15.16 12.98
N PHE A 179 -10.20 -15.31 11.99
CA PHE A 179 -9.05 -16.21 12.03
C PHE A 179 -7.75 -15.42 11.95
N LEU A 180 -6.71 -15.94 12.60
CA LEU A 180 -5.33 -15.54 12.34
C LEU A 180 -4.88 -16.27 11.07
N PHE A 181 -4.54 -15.50 10.03
CA PHE A 181 -3.92 -16.01 8.82
C PHE A 181 -2.42 -15.79 8.89
N LEU A 182 -1.65 -16.74 8.39
CA LEU A 182 -0.29 -16.49 7.95
C LEU A 182 -0.21 -16.67 6.45
N ASP A 183 0.41 -15.72 5.78
CA ASP A 183 0.63 -15.72 4.34
C ASP A 183 2.14 -15.76 4.02
N GLN A 184 2.46 -16.08 2.77
CA GLN A 184 3.82 -16.15 2.22
C GLN A 184 4.63 -14.86 2.50
N ASN A 185 5.95 -14.95 2.35
CA ASN A 185 6.89 -13.85 2.57
C ASN A 185 6.44 -12.50 1.95
N THR A 186 6.80 -11.38 2.58
CA THR A 186 6.67 -10.03 2.05
C THR A 186 8.05 -9.50 1.69
N ALA A 187 8.28 -9.32 0.39
CA ALA A 187 9.45 -8.63 -0.17
C ALA A 187 9.28 -7.09 -0.05
N TYR A 188 10.20 -6.28 -0.61
CA TYR A 188 10.16 -4.82 -0.42
C TYR A 188 9.23 -4.17 -1.43
N MET A 189 9.43 -4.57 -2.69
CA MET A 189 8.50 -4.33 -3.78
C MET A 189 7.40 -5.41 -3.81
N GLY A 190 6.34 -5.15 -4.56
CA GLY A 190 5.34 -6.16 -4.92
C GLY A 190 5.95 -7.31 -5.71
N LYS A 191 5.42 -8.53 -5.55
CA LYS A 191 6.04 -9.75 -6.08
C LYS A 191 6.22 -9.76 -7.60
N ALA A 192 5.33 -9.08 -8.34
CA ALA A 192 5.43 -8.88 -9.78
C ALA A 192 6.77 -8.24 -10.21
N TYR A 193 7.41 -7.43 -9.36
CA TYR A 193 8.71 -6.82 -9.64
C TYR A 193 9.90 -7.77 -9.51
N TYR A 194 9.74 -8.94 -8.87
CA TYR A 194 10.83 -9.92 -8.70
C TYR A 194 10.86 -10.99 -9.79
N ASP A 195 9.90 -10.99 -10.73
CA ASP A 195 10.02 -11.74 -11.98
C ASP A 195 11.36 -11.44 -12.69
N VAL A 196 11.94 -12.43 -13.35
CA VAL A 196 13.30 -12.34 -13.93
C VAL A 196 13.44 -11.24 -14.99
N LYS A 197 12.35 -10.86 -15.70
CA LYS A 197 12.36 -9.73 -16.65
C LYS A 197 12.09 -8.41 -15.94
N ALA A 198 11.07 -8.35 -15.09
CA ALA A 198 10.72 -7.13 -14.35
C ALA A 198 11.84 -6.68 -13.40
N PHE A 199 12.50 -7.62 -12.71
CA PHE A 199 13.55 -7.30 -11.75
C PHE A 199 14.77 -6.66 -12.42
N LYS A 200 15.09 -7.04 -13.66
CA LYS A 200 16.21 -6.43 -14.41
C LYS A 200 16.02 -4.94 -14.66
N THR A 201 14.79 -4.44 -14.74
CA THR A 201 14.54 -3.01 -14.97
C THR A 201 14.62 -2.18 -13.69
N ILE A 202 14.45 -2.80 -12.51
CA ILE A 202 14.45 -2.10 -11.21
C ILE A 202 15.69 -2.37 -10.34
N LYS A 203 16.45 -3.44 -10.60
CA LYS A 203 17.49 -3.95 -9.70
C LYS A 203 18.58 -2.91 -9.37
N GLU A 204 19.21 -2.28 -10.35
CA GLU A 204 20.32 -1.34 -10.07
C GLU A 204 19.84 -0.12 -9.27
N ASN A 205 18.66 0.41 -9.60
CA ASN A 205 18.03 1.50 -8.86
C ASN A 205 17.71 1.11 -7.41
N TYR A 206 17.17 -0.10 -7.21
CA TYR A 206 16.91 -0.64 -5.87
C TYR A 206 18.22 -0.85 -5.08
N VAL A 207 19.29 -1.33 -5.72
CA VAL A 207 20.63 -1.46 -5.13
C VAL A 207 21.21 -0.10 -4.77
N ASN A 208 21.16 0.89 -5.66
CA ASN A 208 21.68 2.24 -5.44
C ASN A 208 21.01 2.93 -4.25
N SER A 209 19.67 3.01 -4.25
CA SER A 209 18.93 3.62 -3.13
C SER A 209 19.10 2.85 -1.83
N SER A 210 19.07 1.51 -1.85
CA SER A 210 19.29 0.74 -0.62
C SER A 210 20.71 0.92 -0.06
N THR A 211 21.70 1.06 -0.94
CA THR A 211 23.09 1.40 -0.55
C THR A 211 23.16 2.78 0.07
N GLU A 212 22.53 3.79 -0.53
CA GLU A 212 22.53 5.16 0.02
C GLU A 212 21.81 5.23 1.36
N ILE A 213 20.64 4.60 1.50
CA ILE A 213 19.88 4.53 2.76
C ILE A 213 20.72 3.89 3.88
N VAL A 214 21.37 2.75 3.60
CA VAL A 214 22.22 2.05 4.58
C VAL A 214 23.51 2.83 4.89
N ALA A 215 24.09 3.52 3.90
CA ALA A 215 25.22 4.43 4.11
C ALA A 215 24.84 5.67 4.93
N THR A 216 23.64 6.22 4.74
CA THR A 216 23.08 7.32 5.54
C THR A 216 22.88 6.89 6.99
N PHE A 217 22.38 5.66 7.23
CA PHE A 217 22.35 5.10 8.58
C PHE A 217 23.74 5.01 9.21
N ALA A 218 24.75 4.49 8.50
CA ALA A 218 26.13 4.41 8.98
C ALA A 218 26.73 5.80 9.34
N ARG A 219 26.53 6.79 8.47
CA ARG A 219 26.95 8.18 8.71
C ARG A 219 26.29 8.78 9.95
N ALA A 220 25.00 8.53 10.18
CA ALA A 220 24.31 8.95 11.40
C ALA A 220 24.89 8.31 12.67
N GLN A 221 25.50 7.12 12.56
CA GLN A 221 26.24 6.48 13.66
C GLN A 221 27.71 6.94 13.75
N LYS A 222 28.13 7.91 12.93
CA LYS A 222 29.53 8.37 12.76
C LYS A 222 30.50 7.25 12.31
N ILE A 223 29.98 6.25 11.61
CA ILE A 223 30.76 5.13 11.07
C ILE A 223 31.14 5.43 9.62
N SER A 224 32.44 5.38 9.32
CA SER A 224 32.96 5.39 7.95
C SER A 224 32.88 4.00 7.35
N ILE A 225 32.44 3.90 6.09
CA ILE A 225 32.29 2.63 5.37
C ILE A 225 32.85 2.73 3.96
N ASP A 226 33.34 1.61 3.44
CA ASP A 226 33.57 1.46 2.00
C ASP A 226 32.21 1.32 1.29
N LYS A 227 31.79 2.39 0.61
CA LYS A 227 30.52 2.45 -0.12
C LYS A 227 30.49 1.50 -1.34
N ALA A 228 31.63 1.20 -1.96
CA ALA A 228 31.69 0.25 -3.07
C ALA A 228 31.49 -1.19 -2.57
N LYS A 229 32.19 -1.57 -1.49
CA LYS A 229 31.97 -2.85 -0.81
C LYS A 229 30.55 -2.97 -0.25
N LEU A 230 29.99 -1.90 0.33
CA LEU A 230 28.59 -1.90 0.77
C LEU A 230 27.64 -2.13 -0.42
N LYS A 231 27.87 -1.48 -1.58
CA LYS A 231 27.00 -1.64 -2.75
C LYS A 231 26.91 -3.10 -3.21
N GLU A 232 28.02 -3.80 -3.29
CA GLU A 232 28.04 -5.21 -3.69
C GLU A 232 27.48 -6.15 -2.61
N ASN A 233 27.68 -5.83 -1.33
CA ASN A 233 26.98 -6.51 -0.23
C ASN A 233 25.45 -6.34 -0.33
N ILE A 234 24.96 -5.13 -0.59
CA ILE A 234 23.53 -4.81 -0.76
C ILE A 234 22.95 -5.48 -2.03
N ARG A 235 23.71 -5.51 -3.13
CA ARG A 235 23.38 -6.30 -4.33
C ARG A 235 23.12 -7.77 -3.96
N GLY A 236 24.00 -8.37 -3.17
CA GLY A 236 23.83 -9.74 -2.67
C GLY A 236 22.60 -9.96 -1.78
N LEU A 237 22.17 -8.96 -0.99
CA LEU A 237 20.92 -9.04 -0.19
C LEU A 237 19.67 -8.90 -1.06
N ILE A 238 19.71 -8.06 -2.09
CA ILE A 238 18.60 -7.83 -3.02
C ILE A 238 18.40 -9.04 -3.94
N GLU A 239 19.48 -9.70 -4.35
CA GLU A 239 19.43 -11.01 -5.02
C GLU A 239 18.93 -12.12 -4.09
N PHE A 240 19.29 -12.09 -2.81
CA PHE A 240 18.76 -13.02 -1.80
C PHE A 240 17.25 -12.79 -1.54
N GLU A 241 16.78 -11.55 -1.54
CA GLU A 241 15.35 -11.22 -1.50
C GLU A 241 14.61 -11.73 -2.75
N GLN A 242 15.20 -11.57 -3.95
CA GLN A 242 14.62 -12.14 -5.18
C GLN A 242 14.54 -13.67 -5.10
N MET A 243 15.60 -14.33 -4.62
CA MET A 243 15.61 -15.76 -4.37
C MET A 243 14.47 -16.16 -3.43
N ILE A 244 14.26 -15.44 -2.32
CA ILE A 244 13.15 -15.71 -1.39
C ILE A 244 11.79 -15.51 -2.06
N ALA A 245 11.62 -14.39 -2.77
CA ALA A 245 10.38 -14.02 -3.43
C ALA A 245 9.96 -15.02 -4.51
N LEU A 246 10.91 -15.53 -5.30
CA LEU A 246 10.64 -16.54 -6.34
C LEU A 246 10.48 -17.96 -5.77
N ASN A 247 11.28 -18.35 -4.78
CA ASN A 247 11.29 -19.75 -4.31
C ASN A 247 10.23 -20.09 -3.27
N TYR A 248 9.78 -19.15 -2.45
CA TYR A 248 8.90 -19.40 -1.29
C TYR A 248 7.58 -18.62 -1.36
N SER A 249 7.10 -18.43 -2.59
CA SER A 249 5.80 -17.81 -2.90
C SER A 249 5.02 -18.70 -3.86
N SER A 250 3.69 -18.71 -3.74
CA SER A 250 2.82 -19.05 -4.87
C SER A 250 2.64 -17.81 -5.76
N ASP A 251 2.48 -18.05 -7.06
CA ASP A 251 2.15 -17.04 -8.06
C ASP A 251 0.73 -16.47 -7.88
N ASP A 252 0.45 -15.34 -8.52
CA ASP A 252 -0.81 -14.62 -8.35
C ASP A 252 -2.03 -15.34 -8.97
N GLU A 253 -1.85 -16.21 -9.96
CA GLU A 253 -2.95 -16.98 -10.57
C GLU A 253 -3.42 -18.08 -9.62
N THR A 254 -2.49 -18.92 -9.16
CA THR A 254 -2.69 -19.94 -8.12
C THR A 254 -3.31 -19.36 -6.85
N ARG A 255 -2.93 -18.13 -6.46
CA ARG A 255 -3.44 -17.45 -5.26
C ARG A 255 -4.86 -16.92 -5.39
N ARG A 256 -5.36 -16.65 -6.60
CA ARG A 256 -6.76 -16.25 -6.85
C ARG A 256 -7.74 -17.42 -6.67
N VAL A 257 -7.26 -18.65 -6.56
CA VAL A 257 -8.06 -19.82 -6.16
C VAL A 257 -8.26 -19.81 -4.63
N PHE A 258 -9.07 -18.89 -4.11
CA PHE A 258 -9.23 -18.64 -2.66
C PHE A 258 -9.47 -19.91 -1.80
N LYS A 259 -10.22 -20.89 -2.32
CA LYS A 259 -10.48 -22.16 -1.62
C LYS A 259 -9.19 -22.94 -1.31
N ARG A 260 -8.16 -22.87 -2.17
CA ARG A 260 -6.83 -23.47 -1.92
C ARG A 260 -6.13 -22.84 -0.72
N SER A 261 -6.38 -21.56 -0.45
CA SER A 261 -5.71 -20.82 0.62
C SER A 261 -6.34 -21.07 2.01
N TRP A 262 -7.57 -21.59 2.05
CA TRP A 262 -8.26 -21.96 3.29
C TRP A 262 -7.76 -23.31 3.86
N ASN A 263 -6.67 -23.26 4.61
CA ASN A 263 -6.02 -24.43 5.23
C ASN A 263 -6.07 -24.31 6.77
N PRO A 264 -7.24 -24.49 7.41
CA PRO A 264 -7.35 -24.39 8.87
C PRO A 264 -6.49 -25.47 9.55
N GLN A 265 -5.55 -25.02 10.38
CA GLN A 265 -4.59 -25.88 11.07
C GLN A 265 -4.53 -25.56 12.57
N SER A 266 -4.35 -26.59 13.39
CA SER A 266 -4.24 -26.43 14.83
C SER A 266 -2.86 -25.87 15.24
N ILE A 267 -2.81 -25.29 16.44
CA ILE A 267 -1.59 -24.82 17.10
C ILE A 267 -0.50 -25.90 17.15
N ALA A 268 -0.90 -27.17 17.34
CA ALA A 268 -0.01 -28.32 17.45
C ALA A 268 0.55 -28.76 16.09
N GLY A 269 -0.26 -28.70 15.02
CA GLY A 269 0.15 -29.10 13.66
C GLY A 269 1.34 -28.31 13.11
N LEU A 270 1.56 -27.09 13.61
CA LEU A 270 2.68 -26.26 13.16
C LEU A 270 4.06 -26.75 13.64
N LYS A 271 4.13 -27.67 14.61
CA LYS A 271 5.40 -28.23 15.07
C LYS A 271 6.18 -28.95 13.96
N ASN A 272 5.52 -29.32 12.86
CA ASN A 272 6.12 -29.88 11.66
C ASN A 272 7.04 -28.90 10.89
N TYR A 273 7.02 -27.61 11.25
CA TYR A 273 7.71 -26.52 10.56
C TYR A 273 8.77 -25.88 11.48
N SER A 274 9.77 -26.65 11.90
CA SER A 274 10.76 -26.32 12.93
C SER A 274 11.65 -25.08 12.71
N PHE A 275 11.67 -24.45 11.53
CA PHE A 275 12.54 -23.29 11.28
C PHE A 275 12.22 -22.04 12.12
N VAL A 276 11.00 -21.91 12.64
CA VAL A 276 10.53 -20.85 13.55
C VAL A 276 9.82 -21.49 14.73
N ASP A 277 10.04 -20.97 15.94
CA ASP A 277 9.17 -21.34 17.06
C ASP A 277 7.81 -20.67 16.87
N TRP A 278 6.85 -21.44 16.35
CA TRP A 278 5.50 -20.97 16.09
C TRP A 278 4.71 -20.63 17.34
N THR A 279 5.13 -21.07 18.53
CA THR A 279 4.49 -20.69 19.79
C THR A 279 4.95 -19.29 20.20
N THR A 280 6.22 -18.97 19.96
CA THR A 280 6.79 -17.62 20.08
C THR A 280 6.29 -16.67 18.97
N TYR A 281 6.02 -17.15 17.75
CA TYR A 281 5.71 -16.29 16.58
C TYR A 281 4.22 -16.18 16.16
N LEU A 282 3.49 -17.30 16.11
CA LEU A 282 2.05 -17.46 15.80
C LEU A 282 1.53 -17.20 14.35
N LYS A 283 0.70 -18.01 13.64
CA LYS A 283 0.49 -19.50 13.50
C LYS A 283 -0.37 -19.89 12.24
N HIS A 284 0.20 -20.39 11.11
CA HIS A 284 -0.41 -21.21 10.00
C HIS A 284 0.62 -21.58 8.88
N PRO A 285 0.68 -22.77 8.22
CA PRO A 285 2.00 -23.21 7.72
C PRO A 285 2.19 -23.77 6.28
N GLU A 286 1.20 -24.24 5.52
CA GLU A 286 1.47 -25.16 4.37
C GLU A 286 2.42 -24.60 3.30
N GLN A 287 2.36 -23.30 3.05
CA GLN A 287 3.27 -22.60 2.13
C GLN A 287 4.75 -22.59 2.58
N TYR A 288 5.03 -22.83 3.87
CA TYR A 288 6.38 -22.82 4.42
C TYR A 288 7.07 -24.18 4.36
N LYS A 289 6.45 -25.24 3.83
CA LYS A 289 7.07 -26.59 3.82
C LYS A 289 8.44 -26.58 3.12
N LYS A 290 8.52 -25.92 1.97
CA LYS A 290 9.77 -25.73 1.23
C LYS A 290 10.75 -24.85 2.02
N MET A 291 10.28 -23.73 2.58
CA MET A 291 11.11 -22.82 3.37
C MET A 291 11.69 -23.48 4.63
N ASN A 292 10.92 -24.35 5.30
CA ASN A 292 11.37 -25.13 6.45
C ASN A 292 12.51 -26.08 6.10
N ASN A 293 12.35 -26.83 5.01
CA ASN A 293 13.36 -27.80 4.55
C ASN A 293 14.63 -27.08 4.07
N ASP A 294 14.46 -25.99 3.32
CA ASP A 294 15.55 -25.23 2.72
C ASP A 294 16.23 -24.28 3.70
N TYR A 295 15.61 -23.92 4.84
CA TYR A 295 16.19 -22.99 5.81
C TYR A 295 17.61 -23.40 6.23
N GLY A 296 17.83 -24.72 6.31
CA GLY A 296 19.14 -25.34 6.57
C GLY A 296 20.25 -24.93 5.62
N THR A 297 19.93 -24.57 4.36
CA THR A 297 20.90 -24.29 3.28
C THR A 297 21.13 -22.80 3.02
N TRP A 298 20.33 -21.91 3.60
CA TRP A 298 20.41 -20.47 3.36
C TRP A 298 21.70 -19.85 3.93
N ASP A 299 22.31 -18.94 3.17
CA ASP A 299 23.47 -18.14 3.62
C ASP A 299 23.12 -17.35 4.90
N GLN A 300 23.79 -17.69 6.01
CA GLN A 300 23.51 -17.10 7.31
C GLN A 300 23.86 -15.60 7.38
N THR A 301 24.92 -15.20 6.69
CA THR A 301 25.35 -13.80 6.61
C THR A 301 24.33 -12.98 5.85
N LYS A 302 23.85 -13.49 4.70
CA LYS A 302 22.80 -12.82 3.92
C LYS A 302 21.48 -12.78 4.68
N LEU A 303 21.08 -13.85 5.38
CA LEU A 303 19.83 -13.85 6.15
C LEU A 303 19.82 -12.78 7.26
N VAL A 304 20.86 -12.72 8.08
CA VAL A 304 20.94 -11.74 9.19
C VAL A 304 21.00 -10.31 8.64
N ASN A 305 21.90 -10.04 7.69
CA ASN A 305 22.03 -8.70 7.10
C ASN A 305 20.79 -8.29 6.28
N TYR A 306 20.07 -9.24 5.69
CA TYR A 306 18.78 -9.00 5.03
C TYR A 306 17.73 -8.47 6.03
N LEU A 307 17.57 -9.11 7.20
CA LEU A 307 16.61 -8.65 8.21
C LEU A 307 16.94 -7.23 8.72
N PHE A 308 18.22 -6.88 8.86
CA PHE A 308 18.65 -5.51 9.16
C PHE A 308 18.38 -4.52 8.02
N MET A 309 18.69 -4.90 6.77
CA MET A 309 18.37 -4.08 5.59
C MET A 309 16.86 -3.80 5.54
N ARG A 310 16.03 -4.82 5.72
CA ARG A 310 14.56 -4.71 5.83
C ARG A 310 14.12 -3.74 6.91
N LEU A 311 14.68 -3.86 8.12
CA LEU A 311 14.38 -2.98 9.24
C LEU A 311 14.70 -1.51 8.92
N ILE A 312 15.83 -1.25 8.28
CA ILE A 312 16.29 0.10 7.93
C ILE A 312 15.46 0.66 6.77
N LEU A 313 15.31 -0.05 5.64
CA LEU A 313 14.58 0.43 4.46
C LEU A 313 13.12 0.79 4.76
N SER A 314 12.45 0.02 5.63
CA SER A 314 11.05 0.27 6.03
C SER A 314 10.88 1.30 7.15
N ASN A 315 11.98 1.82 7.71
CA ASN A 315 12.00 2.88 8.73
C ASN A 315 12.89 4.07 8.33
N ALA A 316 13.33 4.14 7.07
CA ALA A 316 14.30 5.11 6.61
C ALA A 316 13.81 6.56 6.68
N GLN A 317 12.50 6.82 6.80
CA GLN A 317 11.95 8.14 7.13
C GLN A 317 12.44 8.72 8.47
N TYR A 318 13.10 7.91 9.30
CA TYR A 318 13.77 8.36 10.52
C TYR A 318 15.28 8.63 10.33
N LEU A 319 15.78 8.68 9.09
CA LEU A 319 17.16 9.09 8.77
C LEU A 319 17.25 10.56 8.37
N PRO A 320 18.32 11.26 8.74
CA PRO A 320 18.65 12.57 8.17
C PRO A 320 18.77 12.46 6.64
N SER A 321 18.21 13.43 5.90
CA SER A 321 18.26 13.47 4.42
C SER A 321 17.69 12.21 3.72
N TYR A 322 16.74 11.51 4.33
CA TYR A 322 16.22 10.26 3.77
C TYR A 322 15.52 10.44 2.42
N ALA A 323 14.84 11.57 2.17
CA ALA A 323 14.13 11.83 0.92
C ALA A 323 15.09 11.76 -0.28
N ASP A 324 16.28 12.36 -0.15
CA ASP A 324 17.33 12.31 -1.16
C ASP A 324 17.87 10.87 -1.34
N SER A 325 17.88 10.05 -0.28
CA SER A 325 18.30 8.64 -0.33
C SER A 325 17.30 7.73 -1.08
N PHE A 326 16.04 8.14 -1.21
CA PHE A 326 15.00 7.42 -1.96
C PHE A 326 14.87 7.82 -3.44
N LYS A 327 15.65 8.78 -3.93
CA LYS A 327 15.49 9.38 -5.26
C LYS A 327 15.43 8.39 -6.44
N GLU A 328 16.20 7.30 -6.37
CA GLU A 328 16.20 6.26 -7.41
C GLU A 328 15.28 5.08 -7.07
N MET A 329 14.78 4.99 -5.83
CA MET A 329 14.04 3.83 -5.34
C MET A 329 12.74 3.66 -6.12
N PRO A 330 12.53 2.52 -6.81
CA PRO A 330 11.33 2.26 -7.57
C PRO A 330 10.05 2.56 -6.76
N GLU A 331 9.10 3.20 -7.42
CA GLU A 331 7.78 3.50 -6.86
C GLU A 331 6.79 2.42 -7.33
N GLU A 332 5.92 1.94 -6.43
CA GLU A 332 4.78 1.12 -6.81
C GLU A 332 3.62 2.05 -7.19
N PRO A 333 3.21 2.14 -8.47
CA PRO A 333 2.15 3.06 -8.89
C PRO A 333 0.77 2.64 -8.36
N ILE A 334 0.60 1.37 -7.98
CA ILE A 334 -0.63 0.82 -7.42
C ILE A 334 -0.28 -0.17 -6.30
N VAL A 335 -0.68 0.15 -5.08
CA VAL A 335 -0.69 -0.80 -3.96
C VAL A 335 -2.03 -1.55 -3.98
N LEU A 336 -2.01 -2.81 -4.41
CA LEU A 336 -3.16 -3.71 -4.29
C LEU A 336 -3.04 -4.54 -3.00
N GLY A 337 -4.13 -4.61 -2.23
CA GLY A 337 -4.22 -5.38 -0.98
C GLY A 337 -3.98 -4.57 0.31
N ARG A 338 -4.22 -5.20 1.46
CA ARG A 338 -4.03 -4.60 2.79
C ARG A 338 -2.55 -4.66 3.19
N LYS A 339 -1.81 -3.54 3.09
CA LYS A 339 -0.49 -3.41 3.76
C LYS A 339 -0.70 -3.08 5.24
N ARG A 340 -0.10 -3.86 6.16
CA ARG A 340 -0.22 -3.67 7.62
C ARG A 340 0.30 -2.32 8.12
N ARG A 341 1.33 -1.79 7.47
CA ARG A 341 1.83 -0.43 7.68
C ARG A 341 1.74 0.34 6.36
N PRO A 342 1.03 1.47 6.30
CA PRO A 342 1.05 2.31 5.11
C PRO A 342 2.44 2.92 4.95
N TYR A 343 3.11 2.56 3.86
CA TYR A 343 4.38 3.18 3.49
C TYR A 343 4.16 4.66 3.13
N PHE A 344 5.05 5.54 3.57
CA PHE A 344 4.96 6.98 3.31
C PHE A 344 6.35 7.58 3.11
N ARG A 345 6.60 8.14 1.92
CA ARG A 345 7.72 9.05 1.64
C ARG A 345 7.16 10.47 1.72
N PHE A 346 7.81 11.37 2.46
CA PHE A 346 7.65 12.79 2.16
C PHE A 346 8.63 13.12 1.04
N GLU A 347 8.14 13.76 0.00
CA GLU A 347 9.02 14.49 -0.92
C GLU A 347 9.60 15.71 -0.19
N ARG A 348 10.81 16.10 -0.56
CA ARG A 348 11.47 17.27 0.02
C ARG A 348 10.84 18.53 -0.56
N SER A 349 10.06 19.25 0.24
CA SER A 349 9.49 20.54 -0.14
C SER A 349 9.77 21.60 0.92
N ASN A 350 10.01 22.82 0.44
CA ASN A 350 10.06 24.04 1.25
C ASN A 350 8.74 24.82 1.18
N ASN A 351 7.73 24.31 0.48
CA ASN A 351 6.42 24.96 0.33
C ASN A 351 5.49 24.54 1.46
N LEU A 352 5.13 25.48 2.35
CA LEU A 352 4.27 25.22 3.51
C LEU A 352 2.90 24.63 3.12
N LYS A 353 2.35 24.96 1.94
CA LYS A 353 1.09 24.36 1.47
C LYS A 353 1.27 22.87 1.21
N GLU A 354 2.34 22.52 0.50
CA GLU A 354 2.67 21.14 0.14
C GLU A 354 3.03 20.30 1.37
N ILE A 355 3.80 20.87 2.30
CA ILE A 355 4.12 20.26 3.60
C ILE A 355 2.84 19.95 4.39
N ARG A 356 1.87 20.88 4.44
CA ARG A 356 0.55 20.65 5.05
C ARG A 356 -0.21 19.52 4.35
N THR A 357 -0.28 19.52 3.02
CA THR A 357 -0.93 18.47 2.22
C THR A 357 -0.30 17.10 2.48
N ASN A 358 1.03 17.02 2.56
CA ASN A 358 1.76 15.78 2.87
C ASN A 358 1.47 15.30 4.31
N CYS A 359 1.48 16.19 5.30
CA CYS A 359 1.13 15.85 6.68
C CYS A 359 -0.33 15.39 6.85
N VAL A 360 -1.28 16.04 6.16
CA VAL A 360 -2.68 15.59 6.11
C VAL A 360 -2.81 14.26 5.36
N GLY A 361 -2.02 14.04 4.32
CA GLY A 361 -1.91 12.75 3.62
C GLY A 361 -1.44 11.62 4.53
N LEU A 362 -0.44 11.85 5.38
CA LEU A 362 0.01 10.89 6.38
C LEU A 362 -1.05 10.68 7.48
N ALA A 363 -1.67 11.76 7.98
CA ALA A 363 -2.77 11.69 8.93
C ALA A 363 -3.94 10.86 8.38
N ASN A 364 -4.24 10.99 7.09
CA ASN A 364 -5.28 10.20 6.41
C ASN A 364 -4.92 8.71 6.36
N ARG A 365 -3.67 8.36 6.05
CA ARG A 365 -3.24 6.94 6.05
C ARG A 365 -3.23 6.31 7.45
N LEU A 366 -2.99 7.08 8.51
CA LEU A 366 -2.93 6.57 9.89
C LEU A 366 -4.27 6.64 10.63
N MET A 367 -5.14 7.59 10.29
CA MET A 367 -6.39 7.89 11.01
C MET A 367 -7.54 8.17 10.03
N GLN A 368 -7.70 7.32 9.02
CA GLN A 368 -8.64 7.48 7.89
C GLN A 368 -10.09 7.81 8.31
N TYR A 369 -10.56 7.32 9.46
CA TYR A 369 -11.92 7.59 9.93
C TYR A 369 -12.08 8.99 10.52
N ALA A 370 -11.08 9.48 11.27
CA ALA A 370 -11.10 10.82 11.85
C ALA A 370 -10.90 11.89 10.77
N THR A 371 -9.99 11.63 9.85
CA THR A 371 -9.69 12.52 8.71
C THR A 371 -10.74 12.45 7.61
N GLY A 372 -11.32 11.28 7.33
CA GLY A 372 -12.51 11.16 6.49
C GLY A 372 -13.71 11.95 7.05
N ARG A 373 -13.87 12.01 8.38
CA ARG A 373 -14.89 12.88 9.00
C ARG A 373 -14.66 14.37 8.72
N VAL A 374 -13.40 14.83 8.69
CA VAL A 374 -13.06 16.22 8.29
C VAL A 374 -13.58 16.51 6.89
N TYR A 375 -13.28 15.63 5.93
CA TYR A 375 -13.72 15.80 4.54
C TYR A 375 -15.26 15.81 4.42
N ILE A 376 -15.95 14.91 5.11
CA ILE A 376 -17.42 14.87 5.11
C ILE A 376 -18.02 16.16 5.69
N ASP A 377 -17.46 16.71 6.77
CA ASP A 377 -17.92 17.98 7.35
C ASP A 377 -17.59 19.20 6.46
N TYR A 378 -16.64 19.11 5.53
CA TYR A 378 -16.32 20.15 4.54
C TYR A 378 -17.25 20.09 3.31
N GLU A 379 -17.32 18.93 2.66
CA GLU A 379 -18.04 18.74 1.40
C GLU A 379 -19.57 18.68 1.60
N TYR A 380 -19.99 18.00 2.68
CA TYR A 380 -21.38 17.74 3.05
C TYR A 380 -21.72 18.36 4.44
N PRO A 381 -21.62 19.69 4.61
CA PRO A 381 -21.70 20.36 5.92
C PRO A 381 -23.08 20.27 6.61
N ASN A 382 -24.16 20.01 5.86
CA ASN A 382 -25.52 19.89 6.37
C ASN A 382 -26.16 18.54 6.00
N ASP A 383 -27.25 18.18 6.68
CA ASP A 383 -27.86 16.86 6.52
C ASP A 383 -28.60 16.71 5.18
N ASP A 384 -29.09 17.81 4.59
CA ASP A 384 -29.67 17.79 3.23
C ASP A 384 -28.66 17.37 2.17
N LYS A 385 -27.42 17.90 2.21
CA LYS A 385 -26.34 17.46 1.32
C LYS A 385 -25.96 15.99 1.55
N LYS A 386 -25.90 15.54 2.82
CA LYS A 386 -25.61 14.13 3.17
C LYS A 386 -26.72 13.19 2.70
N LYS A 387 -27.98 13.62 2.77
CA LYS A 387 -29.14 12.90 2.26
C LYS A 387 -29.09 12.84 0.72
N LEU A 388 -28.85 13.97 0.07
CA LEU A 388 -28.78 14.08 -1.39
C LEU A 388 -27.69 13.19 -2.01
N ILE A 389 -26.49 13.11 -1.41
CA ILE A 389 -25.45 12.21 -1.92
C ILE A 389 -25.82 10.73 -1.73
N ARG A 390 -26.43 10.36 -0.59
CA ARG A 390 -26.93 8.99 -0.35
C ARG A 390 -28.03 8.62 -1.33
N GLU A 391 -28.99 9.51 -1.58
CA GLU A 391 -30.09 9.27 -2.53
C GLU A 391 -29.58 9.15 -3.96
N LYS A 392 -28.68 10.04 -4.40
CA LYS A 392 -28.11 9.99 -5.76
C LYS A 392 -27.21 8.78 -5.97
N VAL A 393 -26.25 8.52 -5.09
CA VAL A 393 -25.30 7.40 -5.23
C VAL A 393 -26.02 6.07 -4.99
N GLY A 394 -26.88 5.99 -3.97
CA GLY A 394 -27.71 4.81 -3.71
C GLY A 394 -28.63 4.49 -4.88
N GLY A 395 -29.29 5.50 -5.48
CA GLY A 395 -30.09 5.31 -6.70
C GLY A 395 -29.28 4.78 -7.89
N MET A 396 -28.05 5.28 -8.10
CA MET A 396 -27.15 4.73 -9.12
C MET A 396 -26.73 3.29 -8.82
N MET A 397 -26.39 2.97 -7.57
CA MET A 397 -26.04 1.61 -7.13
C MET A 397 -27.21 0.64 -7.34
N GLN A 398 -28.43 1.02 -6.96
CA GLN A 398 -29.63 0.20 -7.19
C GLN A 398 -29.91 0.00 -8.68
N ASN A 399 -29.76 1.03 -9.51
CA ASN A 399 -29.90 0.87 -10.96
C ASN A 399 -28.87 -0.11 -11.54
N VAL A 400 -27.62 -0.07 -11.09
CA VAL A 400 -26.57 -1.03 -11.50
C VAL A 400 -26.91 -2.45 -11.02
N ILE A 401 -27.41 -2.62 -9.79
CA ILE A 401 -27.83 -3.93 -9.26
C ILE A 401 -29.01 -4.49 -10.06
N HIS A 402 -30.05 -3.70 -10.33
CA HIS A 402 -31.20 -4.11 -11.16
C HIS A 402 -30.78 -4.46 -12.60
N SER A 403 -29.89 -3.68 -13.21
CA SER A 403 -29.34 -4.01 -14.53
C SER A 403 -28.52 -5.30 -14.51
N PHE A 404 -27.75 -5.55 -13.46
CA PHE A 404 -27.00 -6.80 -13.29
C PHE A 404 -27.94 -8.00 -13.09
N GLN A 405 -28.99 -7.86 -12.30
CA GLN A 405 -30.05 -8.87 -12.13
C GLN A 405 -30.72 -9.22 -13.46
N GLY A 406 -31.13 -8.22 -14.25
CA GLY A 406 -31.70 -8.45 -15.58
C GLY A 406 -30.71 -9.09 -16.57
N MET A 407 -29.40 -8.84 -16.43
CA MET A 407 -28.38 -9.57 -17.18
C MET A 407 -28.28 -11.04 -16.74
N LEU A 408 -28.33 -11.35 -15.43
CA LEU A 408 -28.31 -12.73 -14.92
C LEU A 408 -29.43 -13.59 -15.51
N ASP A 409 -30.63 -13.02 -15.64
CA ASP A 409 -31.80 -13.71 -16.19
C ASP A 409 -31.56 -14.19 -17.63
N SER A 410 -30.87 -13.37 -18.44
CA SER A 410 -30.50 -13.65 -19.83
C SER A 410 -29.27 -14.56 -20.04
N LEU A 411 -28.66 -15.10 -18.97
CA LEU A 411 -27.50 -16.00 -19.10
C LEU A 411 -27.92 -17.45 -19.37
N ASP A 412 -27.90 -17.85 -20.64
CA ASP A 412 -28.23 -19.22 -21.08
C ASP A 412 -27.28 -20.31 -20.54
N TRP A 413 -26.07 -19.94 -20.11
CA TRP A 413 -25.07 -20.89 -19.59
C TRP A 413 -25.24 -21.19 -18.09
N MET A 414 -26.15 -20.51 -17.38
CA MET A 414 -26.44 -20.75 -15.96
C MET A 414 -27.73 -21.53 -15.78
N THR A 415 -27.72 -22.52 -14.88
CA THR A 415 -28.96 -23.18 -14.46
C THR A 415 -29.84 -22.23 -13.64
N GLU A 416 -31.16 -22.41 -13.68
CA GLU A 416 -32.12 -21.61 -12.90
C GLU A 416 -31.84 -21.66 -11.38
N GLU A 417 -31.35 -22.80 -10.87
CA GLU A 417 -30.87 -22.91 -9.48
C GLU A 417 -29.68 -21.97 -9.22
N THR A 418 -28.69 -21.93 -10.12
CA THR A 418 -27.53 -21.05 -9.98
C THR A 418 -27.89 -19.58 -10.14
N LYS A 419 -28.83 -19.24 -11.05
CA LYS A 419 -29.37 -17.88 -11.19
C LYS A 419 -30.07 -17.43 -9.90
N LYS A 420 -30.88 -18.29 -9.29
CA LYS A 420 -31.56 -18.01 -8.02
C LYS A 420 -30.56 -17.68 -6.90
N GLU A 421 -29.49 -18.48 -6.74
CA GLU A 421 -28.44 -18.21 -5.76
C GLU A 421 -27.65 -16.92 -6.07
N ALA A 422 -27.39 -16.63 -7.35
CA ALA A 422 -26.77 -15.37 -7.76
C ALA A 422 -27.66 -14.16 -7.43
N HIS A 423 -28.97 -14.24 -7.66
CA HIS A 423 -29.94 -13.23 -7.25
C HIS A 423 -29.96 -13.04 -5.72
N GLN A 424 -30.02 -14.12 -4.93
CA GLN A 424 -29.95 -14.01 -3.46
C GLN A 424 -28.66 -13.30 -3.00
N LYS A 425 -27.53 -13.56 -3.67
CA LYS A 425 -26.27 -12.86 -3.40
C LYS A 425 -26.33 -11.36 -3.70
N THR A 426 -27.06 -10.92 -4.74
CA THR A 426 -27.25 -9.48 -5.02
C THR A 426 -28.04 -8.76 -3.94
N LEU A 427 -29.01 -9.41 -3.30
CA LEU A 427 -29.77 -8.86 -2.17
C LEU A 427 -28.90 -8.62 -0.92
N GLY A 428 -27.78 -9.34 -0.81
CA GLY A 428 -26.78 -9.16 0.25
C GLY A 428 -25.76 -8.04 -0.01
N ILE A 429 -25.82 -7.35 -1.16
CA ILE A 429 -24.96 -6.20 -1.45
C ILE A 429 -25.56 -4.97 -0.77
N GLY A 430 -25.00 -4.61 0.40
CA GLY A 430 -25.42 -3.44 1.16
C GLY A 430 -25.26 -2.12 0.37
N ALA A 431 -26.23 -1.21 0.59
CA ALA A 431 -26.22 0.17 0.10
C ALA A 431 -25.75 1.15 1.19
#